data_AF-A0A539EBA2-F1
#
_entry.id   AF-A0A539EBA2-F1
#
_cell.length_a   1.000
_cell.length_b   1.000
_cell.length_c   1.000
_cell.angle_alpha   90.00
_cell.angle_beta   90.00
_cell.angle_gamma   90.00
#
_symmetry.space_group_name_H-M   'P 1'
#
loop_
_entity.id
_entity.type
_entity.pdbx_description
1 polymer ?
#
loop_
_entity_poly.entity_id
_entity_poly.type
_entity_poly.pdbx_seq_one_letter_code
_entity_poly.pdbx_strand_id
1 'polypeptide(L)'
;NDPDQPHLSLPVRLIVRSAPAPLSAGGLVIDEVMTACASGDSLPQFIEIRAMGGGESFRSTLGLLIEDEAGAIRYQGTAITDGVPGGTPWPMGQSFLVATTGYQSGGDPPPDVVVPLGLDPLGGVITLFDGDPINGLLQRLPYGTRGSYPAPEPGHALRRLPDGSYARTEVADPINRAAEGGPGAACPCPASLASFDGRMVQFTSSTADSTYYGSNPNYSGNIQYDLALGTSRVSGDHGGTGLTLLDPFALRGMDPGTPMTFEARLHFGASGQVNYLAFVQFASYEASLRTDGMPAAVSRQIIDYYGWPREFSVDSTLTVVVSTTSGRTFPIETIISGGGAGEGGSAAVGTTTLSFRGLLPGILLESCGGFEKATPVPVELAVISAAVVSGRALLTWAGPGLIEPLFVDRRTVRDEWKTVGRVSPDADGRYVFEDDDVMGGESYAWRLRGASILTTETWLEVPVARSSKLSLSARWDASGRAVLARVAWPATGPADLSLHDVTGRLVARRELAVDAAGVAEVTIDSPNDLPSGIYFVRCRQGGSDARARVVVVD
;
A
#
# COMPACT_ATOMS: atom_id res chain seq x y z
N ASN A 1 9.58 -36.12 3.51
CA ASN A 1 10.47 -37.27 3.29
C ASN A 1 9.87 -38.50 3.93
N ASP A 2 8.71 -38.90 3.44
CA ASP A 2 8.03 -40.13 3.79
C ASP A 2 8.45 -41.18 2.75
N PRO A 3 9.15 -42.26 3.13
CA PRO A 3 9.66 -43.26 2.19
C PRO A 3 8.55 -44.07 1.51
N ASP A 4 7.30 -43.98 1.98
CA ASP A 4 6.16 -44.72 1.42
C ASP A 4 5.29 -43.87 0.46
N GLN A 5 5.68 -42.61 0.19
CA GLN A 5 5.01 -41.82 -0.84
C GLN A 5 5.44 -42.23 -2.26
N PRO A 6 4.49 -42.45 -3.20
CA PRO A 6 4.82 -42.79 -4.58
C PRO A 6 5.58 -41.64 -5.24
N HIS A 7 6.83 -41.91 -5.63
CA HIS A 7 7.65 -40.96 -6.38
C HIS A 7 7.17 -40.89 -7.84
N LEU A 8 6.61 -39.74 -8.23
CA LEU A 8 6.31 -39.45 -9.62
C LEU A 8 7.58 -38.96 -10.33
N SER A 9 8.29 -39.87 -11.00
CA SER A 9 9.43 -39.54 -11.85
C SER A 9 8.93 -39.01 -13.20
N LEU A 10 8.82 -37.68 -13.33
CA LEU A 10 8.57 -37.04 -14.61
C LEU A 10 9.91 -36.82 -15.36
N PRO A 11 10.07 -37.30 -16.61
CA PRO A 11 11.25 -36.97 -17.40
C PRO A 11 11.20 -35.49 -17.78
N VAL A 12 12.00 -34.67 -17.09
CA VAL A 12 12.20 -33.26 -17.47
C VAL A 12 13.24 -33.20 -18.57
N ARG A 13 12.82 -32.86 -19.80
CA ARG A 13 13.75 -32.57 -20.90
C ARG A 13 14.25 -31.13 -20.74
N LEU A 14 15.39 -30.95 -20.08
CA LEU A 14 16.05 -29.65 -19.94
C LEU A 14 16.73 -29.30 -21.27
N ILE A 15 16.11 -28.44 -22.07
CA ILE A 15 16.72 -27.89 -23.27
C ILE A 15 17.58 -26.70 -22.84
N VAL A 16 18.84 -26.96 -22.52
CA VAL A 16 19.85 -25.88 -22.36
C VAL A 16 20.15 -25.35 -23.75
N ARG A 17 19.50 -24.26 -24.14
CA ARG A 17 19.96 -23.47 -25.28
C ARG A 17 21.17 -22.68 -24.79
N SER A 18 22.32 -22.86 -25.41
CA SER A 18 23.45 -21.95 -25.21
C SER A 18 22.96 -20.53 -25.39
N ALA A 19 23.40 -19.61 -24.52
CA ALA A 19 23.17 -18.19 -24.72
C ALA A 19 23.50 -17.86 -26.20
N PRO A 20 22.64 -17.10 -26.90
CA PRO A 20 22.95 -16.69 -28.27
C PRO A 20 24.38 -16.14 -28.26
N ALA A 21 25.20 -16.59 -29.22
CA ALA A 21 26.55 -16.10 -29.37
C ALA A 21 26.55 -14.57 -29.26
N PRO A 22 27.56 -13.94 -28.62
CA PRO A 22 27.66 -12.49 -28.61
C PRO A 22 27.44 -12.00 -30.04
N LEU A 23 26.59 -10.98 -30.16
CA LEU A 23 26.07 -10.43 -31.42
C LEU A 23 27.13 -10.51 -32.52
N SER A 24 26.73 -11.01 -33.69
CA SER A 24 27.55 -10.92 -34.88
C SER A 24 28.07 -9.49 -35.04
N ALA A 25 29.23 -9.31 -35.67
CA ALA A 25 30.01 -8.07 -35.71
C ALA A 25 29.31 -6.81 -36.29
N GLY A 26 27.99 -6.81 -36.49
CA GLY A 26 27.19 -5.62 -36.72
C GLY A 26 26.96 -4.86 -35.42
N GLY A 27 27.31 -3.59 -35.41
CA GLY A 27 27.22 -2.69 -34.27
C GLY A 27 25.80 -2.18 -33.96
N LEU A 28 24.77 -2.48 -34.75
CA LEU A 28 23.41 -1.96 -34.49
C LEU A 28 22.70 -2.76 -33.38
N VAL A 29 22.20 -2.06 -32.37
CA VAL A 29 21.46 -2.65 -31.23
C VAL A 29 20.19 -1.86 -30.94
N ILE A 30 19.20 -2.52 -30.35
CA ILE A 30 18.08 -1.89 -29.67
C ILE A 30 18.63 -1.27 -28.37
N ASP A 31 18.59 0.04 -28.21
CA ASP A 31 19.14 0.70 -27.02
C ASP A 31 18.08 0.92 -25.95
N GLU A 32 16.90 1.39 -26.34
CA GLU A 32 15.83 1.74 -25.40
C GLU A 32 14.46 1.39 -25.99
N VAL A 33 13.54 0.93 -25.15
CA VAL A 33 12.17 0.54 -25.55
C VAL A 33 11.16 1.02 -24.53
N MET A 34 10.11 1.70 -25.00
CA MET A 34 8.95 2.05 -24.18
C MET A 34 7.68 1.45 -24.79
N THR A 35 6.91 0.73 -23.97
CA THR A 35 5.68 0.03 -24.39
C THR A 35 4.41 0.81 -24.09
N ALA A 36 4.43 1.71 -23.12
CA ALA A 36 3.30 2.56 -22.75
C ALA A 36 3.76 3.78 -21.95
N CYS A 37 2.91 4.81 -21.98
CA CYS A 37 3.05 6.01 -21.19
C CYS A 37 2.87 5.82 -19.69
N ALA A 38 3.21 6.83 -18.88
CA ALA A 38 2.93 6.81 -17.44
C ALA A 38 1.42 6.72 -17.16
N SER A 39 0.61 7.28 -18.07
CA SER A 39 -0.84 7.07 -18.15
C SER A 39 -1.26 5.64 -18.47
N GLY A 40 -0.32 4.80 -18.89
CA GLY A 40 -0.49 3.49 -19.52
C GLY A 40 -1.23 3.52 -20.85
N ASP A 41 -1.37 4.69 -21.47
CA ASP A 41 -1.68 4.78 -22.88
C ASP A 41 -0.58 4.07 -23.67
N SER A 42 -0.95 2.99 -24.36
CA SER A 42 -0.04 2.22 -25.19
C SER A 42 -0.02 2.71 -26.65
N LEU A 43 -0.71 3.80 -26.98
CA LEU A 43 -0.62 4.39 -28.31
C LEU A 43 0.75 5.03 -28.54
N PRO A 44 1.36 5.80 -27.61
CA PRO A 44 2.73 6.27 -27.73
C PRO A 44 3.70 5.15 -27.33
N GLN A 45 4.50 4.70 -28.30
CA GLN A 45 5.51 3.67 -28.10
C GLN A 45 6.73 4.02 -28.93
N PHE A 46 7.90 3.60 -28.48
CA PHE A 46 9.11 3.76 -29.26
C PHE A 46 10.10 2.62 -29.06
N ILE A 47 10.98 2.48 -30.06
CA ILE A 47 12.19 1.68 -30.06
C ILE A 47 13.32 2.59 -30.52
N GLU A 48 14.32 2.77 -29.68
CA GLU A 48 15.56 3.44 -30.04
C GLU A 48 16.58 2.40 -30.52
N ILE A 49 17.17 2.63 -31.69
CA ILE A 49 18.24 1.80 -32.25
C ILE A 49 19.52 2.62 -32.23
N ARG A 50 20.64 2.04 -31.78
CA ARG A 50 21.93 2.75 -31.70
C ARG A 50 23.04 1.96 -32.40
N ALA A 51 23.93 2.68 -33.08
CA ALA A 51 25.16 2.11 -33.63
C ALA A 51 26.26 2.07 -32.55
N MET A 52 26.64 0.89 -32.09
CA MET A 52 27.69 0.64 -31.10
C MET A 52 29.06 0.37 -31.74
N GLY A 53 29.09 0.06 -33.03
CA GLY A 53 30.31 -0.22 -33.80
C GLY A 53 30.68 0.93 -34.74
N GLY A 54 31.97 1.08 -35.04
CA GLY A 54 32.43 1.95 -36.12
C GLY A 54 32.20 1.31 -37.50
N GLY A 55 31.92 2.13 -38.51
CA GLY A 55 31.75 1.66 -39.89
C GLY A 55 30.35 1.16 -40.24
N GLU A 56 29.38 1.32 -39.35
CA GLU A 56 27.98 1.08 -39.70
C GLU A 56 27.49 2.08 -40.74
N SER A 57 26.50 1.65 -41.52
CA SER A 57 25.81 2.48 -42.49
C SER A 57 24.33 2.16 -42.49
N PHE A 58 23.50 3.15 -42.81
CA PHE A 58 22.07 2.98 -42.99
C PHE A 58 21.80 2.01 -44.15
N ARG A 59 20.89 1.06 -43.95
CA ARG A 59 20.56 0.02 -44.93
C ARG A 59 19.06 0.05 -45.17
N SER A 60 18.64 0.13 -46.44
CA SER A 60 17.23 0.08 -46.81
C SER A 60 16.57 -1.27 -46.49
N THR A 61 17.36 -2.28 -46.16
CA THR A 61 16.92 -3.62 -45.76
C THR A 61 16.77 -3.78 -44.25
N LEU A 62 17.15 -2.79 -43.44
CA LEU A 62 16.99 -2.84 -41.98
C LEU A 62 15.50 -2.89 -41.62
N GLY A 63 15.11 -3.81 -40.76
CA GLY A 63 13.72 -4.11 -40.43
C GLY A 63 13.48 -4.47 -38.97
N LEU A 64 12.21 -4.46 -38.58
CA LEU A 64 11.72 -4.89 -37.27
C LEU A 64 10.62 -5.94 -37.43
N LEU A 65 10.66 -6.95 -36.57
CA LEU A 65 9.61 -7.94 -36.35
C LEU A 65 9.23 -7.91 -34.87
N ILE A 66 7.96 -7.67 -34.59
CA ILE A 66 7.43 -7.51 -33.23
C ILE A 66 6.37 -8.59 -33.00
N GLU A 67 6.58 -9.36 -31.94
CA GLU A 67 5.63 -10.34 -31.43
C GLU A 67 5.08 -9.87 -30.07
N ASP A 68 3.79 -10.09 -29.81
CA ASP A 68 3.17 -9.85 -28.50
C ASP A 68 3.43 -11.00 -27.49
N GLU A 69 2.79 -10.93 -26.32
CA GLU A 69 2.88 -11.92 -25.25
C GLU A 69 2.39 -13.31 -25.69
N ALA A 70 1.39 -13.36 -26.57
CA ALA A 70 0.88 -14.62 -27.13
C ALA A 70 1.74 -15.15 -28.29
N GLY A 71 2.70 -14.35 -28.76
CA GLY A 71 3.51 -14.63 -29.94
C GLY A 71 2.84 -14.38 -31.28
N ALA A 72 1.76 -13.60 -31.28
CA ALA A 72 1.20 -13.09 -32.52
C ALA A 72 2.07 -11.93 -33.04
N ILE A 73 2.31 -11.92 -34.35
CA ILE A 73 3.05 -10.85 -35.01
C ILE A 73 2.18 -9.59 -35.03
N ARG A 74 2.68 -8.52 -34.41
CA ARG A 74 2.03 -7.19 -34.35
C ARG A 74 2.53 -6.27 -35.45
N TYR A 75 3.80 -6.41 -35.78
CA TYR A 75 4.44 -5.64 -36.85
C TYR A 75 5.54 -6.48 -37.50
N GLN A 76 5.61 -6.42 -38.83
CA GLN A 76 6.75 -6.90 -39.60
C GLN A 76 6.97 -5.94 -40.77
N GLY A 77 8.10 -5.26 -40.77
CA GLY A 77 8.46 -4.32 -41.82
C GLY A 77 9.95 -4.28 -42.07
N THR A 78 10.32 -4.08 -43.33
CA THR A 78 11.66 -3.69 -43.77
C THR A 78 11.69 -2.19 -44.00
N ALA A 79 12.89 -1.64 -44.17
CA ALA A 79 13.11 -0.24 -44.52
C ALA A 79 12.68 0.76 -43.42
N ILE A 80 12.92 0.43 -42.15
CA ILE A 80 12.66 1.35 -41.03
C ILE A 80 13.52 2.63 -41.09
N THR A 81 14.51 2.68 -41.97
CA THR A 81 15.34 3.86 -42.22
C THR A 81 14.95 4.60 -43.50
N ASP A 82 13.72 4.39 -44.00
CA ASP A 82 13.20 5.10 -45.16
C ASP A 82 13.30 6.63 -44.95
N GLY A 83 13.80 7.32 -45.98
CA GLY A 83 14.17 8.75 -45.89
C GLY A 83 15.66 9.00 -45.65
N VAL A 84 16.45 7.96 -45.31
CA VAL A 84 17.92 8.03 -45.29
C VAL A 84 18.49 7.22 -46.45
N PRO A 85 19.32 7.81 -47.34
CA PRO A 85 19.93 7.06 -48.44
C PRO A 85 20.75 5.87 -47.93
N GLY A 86 20.54 4.68 -48.49
CA GLY A 86 21.33 3.49 -48.15
C GLY A 86 22.83 3.71 -48.40
N GLY A 87 23.67 3.20 -47.50
CA GLY A 87 25.12 3.42 -47.51
C GLY A 87 25.58 4.72 -46.84
N THR A 88 24.66 5.59 -46.41
CA THR A 88 25.01 6.73 -45.55
C THR A 88 25.66 6.23 -44.27
N PRO A 89 26.81 6.78 -43.83
CA PRO A 89 27.44 6.37 -42.58
C PRO A 89 26.49 6.55 -41.38
N TRP A 90 26.52 5.58 -40.46
CA TRP A 90 25.85 5.65 -39.17
C TRP A 90 26.94 5.69 -38.08
N PRO A 91 27.38 6.90 -37.67
CA PRO A 91 28.40 7.09 -36.66
C PRO A 91 28.14 6.30 -35.37
N MET A 92 29.21 5.78 -34.77
CA MET A 92 29.16 5.16 -33.46
C MET A 92 28.57 6.12 -32.43
N GLY A 93 27.62 5.62 -31.64
CA GLY A 93 26.86 6.36 -30.63
C GLY A 93 25.59 7.04 -31.16
N GLN A 94 25.42 7.19 -32.48
CA GLN A 94 24.23 7.83 -33.02
C GLN A 94 23.00 6.92 -32.90
N SER A 95 21.91 7.51 -32.41
CA SER A 95 20.61 6.86 -32.25
C SER A 95 19.72 7.03 -33.49
N PHE A 96 18.66 6.24 -33.57
CA PHE A 96 17.61 6.34 -34.56
C PHE A 96 16.30 5.92 -33.91
N LEU A 97 15.34 6.84 -33.87
CA LEU A 97 14.11 6.70 -33.10
C LEU A 97 12.97 6.22 -33.99
N VAL A 98 12.50 4.99 -33.73
CA VAL A 98 11.33 4.39 -34.35
C VAL A 98 10.16 4.52 -33.39
N ALA A 99 9.08 5.22 -33.76
CA ALA A 99 7.95 5.41 -32.85
C ALA A 99 6.59 5.28 -33.54
N THR A 100 5.51 5.28 -32.76
CA THR A 100 4.14 5.26 -33.27
C THR A 100 3.62 6.67 -33.61
N THR A 101 2.48 6.74 -34.30
CA THR A 101 1.78 8.02 -34.53
C THR A 101 1.34 8.68 -33.22
N GLY A 102 0.96 7.88 -32.21
CA GLY A 102 0.63 8.41 -30.88
C GLY A 102 1.81 9.14 -30.25
N TYR A 103 3.03 8.59 -30.41
CA TYR A 103 4.24 9.26 -29.95
C TYR A 103 4.50 10.56 -30.72
N GLN A 104 4.39 10.55 -32.05
CA GLN A 104 4.61 11.77 -32.85
C GLN A 104 3.68 12.94 -32.46
N SER A 105 2.45 12.65 -32.03
CA SER A 105 1.48 13.70 -31.67
C SER A 105 1.74 14.40 -30.34
N GLY A 106 2.56 13.83 -29.46
CA GLY A 106 2.75 14.35 -28.09
C GLY A 106 4.16 14.21 -27.50
N GLY A 107 5.07 13.54 -28.19
CA GLY A 107 6.44 13.31 -27.75
C GLY A 107 7.43 14.33 -28.32
N ASP A 108 8.50 14.57 -27.57
CA ASP A 108 9.66 15.38 -27.95
C ASP A 108 10.92 14.63 -27.51
N PRO A 109 11.72 14.05 -28.43
CA PRO A 109 11.95 14.51 -29.80
C PRO A 109 10.98 13.91 -30.83
N PRO A 110 10.82 14.52 -32.01
CA PRO A 110 10.11 13.88 -33.11
C PRO A 110 10.82 12.59 -33.55
N PRO A 111 10.09 11.51 -33.88
CA PRO A 111 10.70 10.27 -34.32
C PRO A 111 11.31 10.39 -35.71
N ASP A 112 12.38 9.63 -35.96
CA ASP A 112 13.00 9.53 -37.29
C ASP A 112 12.10 8.79 -38.27
N VAL A 113 11.32 7.82 -37.77
CA VAL A 113 10.33 7.07 -38.55
C VAL A 113 9.09 6.76 -37.70
N VAL A 114 7.93 6.79 -38.35
CA VAL A 114 6.65 6.46 -37.72
C VAL A 114 6.14 5.11 -38.23
N VAL A 115 5.96 4.14 -37.34
CA VAL A 115 5.46 2.80 -37.65
C VAL A 115 4.44 2.31 -36.61
N PRO A 116 3.46 1.48 -36.98
CA PRO A 116 2.49 0.93 -36.03
C PRO A 116 3.10 -0.24 -35.23
N LEU A 117 3.98 0.08 -34.27
CA LEU A 117 4.75 -0.92 -33.51
C LEU A 117 3.88 -1.99 -32.84
N GLY A 118 2.86 -1.56 -32.09
CA GLY A 118 1.95 -2.46 -31.39
C GLY A 118 2.65 -3.32 -30.33
N LEU A 119 3.64 -2.75 -29.61
CA LEU A 119 4.31 -3.39 -28.48
C LEU A 119 3.27 -3.75 -27.40
N ASP A 120 3.41 -4.92 -26.81
CA ASP A 120 2.52 -5.39 -25.75
C ASP A 120 3.13 -5.03 -24.38
N PRO A 121 2.43 -4.26 -23.53
CA PRO A 121 2.95 -3.87 -22.22
C PRO A 121 3.24 -5.05 -21.27
N LEU A 122 2.66 -6.23 -21.49
CA LEU A 122 2.86 -7.40 -20.62
C LEU A 122 4.10 -8.22 -21.01
N GLY A 123 4.49 -8.19 -22.28
CA GLY A 123 5.66 -8.91 -22.78
C GLY A 123 5.62 -9.18 -24.27
N GLY A 124 6.76 -9.52 -24.84
CA GLY A 124 6.87 -9.74 -26.28
C GLY A 124 8.28 -10.02 -26.74
N VAL A 125 8.48 -9.97 -28.05
CA VAL A 125 9.80 -10.13 -28.68
C VAL A 125 9.97 -9.07 -29.75
N ILE A 126 11.06 -8.30 -29.66
CA ILE A 126 11.49 -7.37 -30.71
C ILE A 126 12.69 -7.99 -31.43
N THR A 127 12.58 -8.15 -32.73
CA THR A 127 13.65 -8.67 -33.58
C THR A 127 14.10 -7.58 -34.55
N LEU A 128 15.35 -7.15 -34.41
CA LEU A 128 16.06 -6.27 -35.34
C LEU A 128 16.80 -7.14 -36.35
N PHE A 129 16.59 -6.88 -37.65
CA PHE A 129 17.19 -7.69 -38.71
C PHE A 129 17.55 -6.85 -39.95
N ASP A 130 18.41 -7.41 -40.81
CA ASP A 130 18.81 -6.84 -42.09
C ASP A 130 18.40 -7.78 -43.24
N GLY A 131 17.38 -7.38 -44.00
CA GLY A 131 16.82 -8.16 -45.10
C GLY A 131 15.76 -9.15 -44.63
N ASP A 132 16.18 -10.33 -44.16
CA ASP A 132 15.29 -11.42 -43.74
C ASP A 132 15.41 -11.67 -42.22
N PRO A 133 14.31 -11.78 -41.46
CA PRO A 133 14.36 -11.94 -39.99
C PRO A 133 15.01 -13.25 -39.52
N ILE A 134 15.14 -14.27 -40.39
CA ILE A 134 15.77 -15.55 -40.03
C ILE A 134 17.27 -15.50 -40.36
N ASN A 135 17.63 -15.11 -41.57
CA ASN A 135 19.02 -15.17 -42.06
C ASN A 135 19.82 -13.89 -41.80
N GLY A 136 19.13 -12.76 -41.63
CA GLY A 136 19.69 -11.43 -41.38
C GLY A 136 19.51 -10.95 -39.95
N LEU A 137 19.32 -11.87 -38.99
CA LEU A 137 19.14 -11.51 -37.58
C LEU A 137 20.31 -10.67 -37.05
N LEU A 138 20.02 -9.45 -36.61
CA LEU A 138 20.99 -8.61 -35.91
C LEU A 138 20.84 -8.77 -34.40
N GLN A 139 19.62 -8.59 -33.88
CA GLN A 139 19.33 -8.73 -32.45
C GLN A 139 17.92 -9.25 -32.21
N ARG A 140 17.75 -10.04 -31.15
CA ARG A 140 16.45 -10.45 -30.62
C ARG A 140 16.36 -10.08 -29.14
N LEU A 141 15.36 -9.27 -28.78
CA LEU A 141 15.09 -8.78 -27.44
C LEU A 141 13.75 -9.32 -26.93
N PRO A 142 13.73 -10.44 -26.19
CA PRO A 142 12.53 -10.90 -25.50
C PRO A 142 12.37 -10.17 -24.16
N TYR A 143 11.16 -9.72 -23.83
CA TYR A 143 10.86 -8.99 -22.60
C TYR A 143 9.52 -9.42 -21.99
N GLY A 144 9.28 -9.04 -20.74
CA GLY A 144 8.06 -9.37 -20.00
C GLY A 144 7.89 -10.87 -19.81
N THR A 145 6.66 -11.35 -19.91
CA THR A 145 6.31 -12.76 -19.68
C THR A 145 6.94 -13.75 -20.68
N ARG A 146 7.42 -13.27 -21.83
CA ARG A 146 8.14 -14.10 -22.83
C ARG A 146 9.67 -14.03 -22.72
N GLY A 147 10.22 -13.18 -21.85
CA GLY A 147 11.63 -12.83 -21.86
C GLY A 147 12.38 -13.01 -20.55
N SER A 148 13.69 -12.82 -20.64
CA SER A 148 14.58 -12.77 -19.47
C SER A 148 14.63 -11.38 -18.83
N TYR A 149 14.15 -10.35 -19.55
CA TYR A 149 14.11 -8.98 -19.08
C TYR A 149 12.66 -8.62 -18.69
N PRO A 150 12.44 -7.85 -17.63
CA PRO A 150 11.10 -7.41 -17.25
C PRO A 150 10.50 -6.54 -18.36
N ALA A 151 9.16 -6.55 -18.49
CA ALA A 151 8.50 -5.54 -19.30
C ALA A 151 8.69 -4.17 -18.64
N PRO A 152 8.94 -3.09 -19.41
CA PRO A 152 8.94 -1.76 -18.84
C PRO A 152 7.53 -1.43 -18.33
N GLU A 153 7.46 -0.89 -17.12
CA GLU A 153 6.21 -0.40 -16.55
C GLU A 153 5.73 0.84 -17.35
N PRO A 154 4.42 1.17 -17.31
CA PRO A 154 3.91 2.43 -17.80
C PRO A 154 4.82 3.63 -17.43
N GLY A 155 5.28 4.38 -18.44
CA GLY A 155 6.13 5.58 -18.28
C GLY A 155 7.63 5.31 -18.10
N HIS A 156 8.00 4.04 -17.99
CA HIS A 156 9.38 3.59 -17.89
C HIS A 156 9.85 3.07 -19.26
N ALA A 157 11.16 2.91 -19.41
CA ALA A 157 11.73 2.23 -20.56
C ALA A 157 12.61 1.07 -20.14
N LEU A 158 12.84 0.15 -21.07
CA LEU A 158 13.82 -0.90 -20.97
C LEU A 158 15.07 -0.44 -21.72
N ARG A 159 16.15 -0.14 -21.00
CA ARG A 159 17.39 0.40 -21.57
C ARG A 159 18.54 -0.58 -21.49
N ARG A 160 19.35 -0.62 -22.54
CA ARG A 160 20.55 -1.44 -22.65
C ARG A 160 21.66 -0.88 -21.75
N LEU A 161 22.26 -1.74 -20.94
CA LEU A 161 23.41 -1.42 -20.10
C LEU A 161 24.73 -1.57 -20.89
N PRO A 162 25.85 -1.02 -20.39
CA PRO A 162 27.16 -1.15 -21.05
C PRO A 162 27.61 -2.60 -21.28
N ASP A 163 27.20 -3.53 -20.41
CA ASP A 163 27.50 -4.96 -20.54
C ASP A 163 26.60 -5.70 -21.56
N GLY A 164 25.60 -5.01 -22.12
CA GLY A 164 24.64 -5.53 -23.08
C GLY A 164 23.43 -6.25 -22.50
N SER A 165 23.32 -6.31 -21.17
CA SER A 165 22.06 -6.62 -20.50
C SER A 165 21.08 -5.45 -20.62
N TYR A 166 19.83 -5.65 -20.20
CA TYR A 166 18.82 -4.60 -20.14
C TYR A 166 18.30 -4.44 -18.72
N ALA A 167 18.06 -3.19 -18.34
CA ALA A 167 17.43 -2.82 -17.09
C ALA A 167 16.35 -1.77 -17.34
N ARG A 168 15.40 -1.70 -16.41
CA ARG A 168 14.38 -0.66 -16.42
C ARG A 168 14.98 0.70 -16.03
N THR A 169 14.55 1.76 -16.70
CA THR A 169 14.83 3.15 -16.32
C THR A 169 13.57 3.80 -15.73
N GLU A 170 13.75 4.71 -14.77
CA GLU A 170 12.62 5.45 -14.16
C GLU A 170 11.95 6.42 -15.13
N VAL A 171 12.74 6.95 -16.07
CA VAL A 171 12.29 7.94 -17.05
C VAL A 171 12.78 7.49 -18.43
N ALA A 172 11.86 7.43 -19.39
CA ALA A 172 12.19 7.26 -20.79
C ALA A 172 12.96 8.49 -21.30
N ASP A 173 14.06 8.26 -22.01
CA ASP A 173 14.99 9.26 -22.53
C ASP A 173 15.33 8.96 -24.01
N PRO A 174 14.31 8.95 -24.89
CA PRO A 174 14.49 8.68 -26.31
C PRO A 174 15.33 9.77 -26.98
N ILE A 175 16.28 9.34 -27.81
CA ILE A 175 17.13 10.23 -28.61
C ILE A 175 16.93 9.92 -30.09
N ASN A 176 16.61 10.93 -30.89
CA ASN A 176 16.52 10.79 -32.35
C ASN A 176 17.90 10.93 -33.03
N ARG A 177 17.96 10.73 -34.34
CA ARG A 177 19.21 10.83 -35.12
C ARG A 177 19.86 12.21 -35.07
N ALA A 178 19.07 13.27 -34.90
CA ALA A 178 19.56 14.64 -34.76
C ALA A 178 20.14 14.93 -33.36
N ALA A 179 20.16 13.93 -32.47
CA ALA A 179 20.52 14.06 -31.07
C ALA A 179 19.60 15.04 -30.31
N GLU A 180 18.36 15.19 -30.79
CA GLU A 180 17.30 15.85 -30.06
C GLU A 180 16.69 14.82 -29.11
N GLY A 181 16.31 15.27 -27.91
CA GLY A 181 15.63 14.48 -26.89
C GLY A 181 16.09 14.79 -25.47
N GLY A 182 15.62 13.99 -24.53
CA GLY A 182 15.92 14.16 -23.11
C GLY A 182 14.96 13.41 -22.18
N PRO A 183 15.25 13.38 -20.88
CA PRO A 183 14.40 12.71 -19.90
C PRO A 183 13.00 13.33 -19.85
N GLY A 184 11.97 12.48 -19.89
CA GLY A 184 10.57 12.89 -19.72
C GLY A 184 9.83 13.16 -21.04
N ALA A 185 10.50 12.93 -22.16
CA ALA A 185 10.04 13.13 -23.53
C ALA A 185 8.71 12.49 -23.93
N ALA A 186 8.29 11.41 -23.27
CA ALA A 186 7.52 10.43 -24.03
C ALA A 186 6.00 10.55 -23.88
N CYS A 187 5.47 11.12 -22.80
CA CYS A 187 4.08 10.86 -22.42
C CYS A 187 3.46 11.89 -21.45
N PRO A 188 2.80 12.94 -21.96
CA PRO A 188 1.97 13.77 -21.10
C PRO A 188 0.83 12.93 -20.51
N CYS A 189 0.49 13.18 -19.24
CA CYS A 189 -0.79 12.75 -18.70
C CYS A 189 -1.94 13.21 -19.60
N PRO A 190 -3.04 12.43 -19.73
CA PRO A 190 -4.22 12.90 -20.42
C PRO A 190 -4.61 14.27 -19.88
N ALA A 191 -4.85 15.21 -20.78
CA ALA A 191 -5.30 16.53 -20.36
C ALA A 191 -6.67 16.38 -19.71
N SER A 192 -6.77 16.88 -18.48
CA SER A 192 -8.05 17.07 -17.83
C SER A 192 -8.75 18.30 -18.41
N LEU A 193 -10.07 18.36 -18.30
CA LEU A 193 -10.91 19.32 -18.98
C LEU A 193 -11.68 20.16 -17.95
N ALA A 194 -11.47 21.47 -17.97
CA ALA A 194 -12.32 22.43 -17.30
C ALA A 194 -13.34 22.98 -18.31
N SER A 195 -14.59 23.13 -17.88
CA SER A 195 -15.62 23.82 -18.66
C SER A 195 -16.13 25.02 -17.87
N PHE A 196 -16.18 26.19 -18.47
CA PHE A 196 -16.87 27.34 -17.92
C PHE A 196 -17.73 27.99 -18.99
N ASP A 197 -19.04 28.05 -18.76
CA ASP A 197 -19.99 28.66 -19.69
C ASP A 197 -19.84 28.10 -21.14
N GLY A 198 -19.65 26.79 -21.25
CA GLY A 198 -19.46 26.08 -22.52
C GLY A 198 -18.06 26.21 -23.15
N ARG A 199 -17.14 26.97 -22.56
CA ARG A 199 -15.73 27.02 -22.99
C ARG A 199 -14.92 25.94 -22.32
N MET A 200 -14.24 25.13 -23.11
CA MET A 200 -13.36 24.06 -22.64
C MET A 200 -11.91 24.55 -22.53
N VAL A 201 -11.27 24.30 -21.40
CA VAL A 201 -9.85 24.53 -21.17
C VAL A 201 -9.20 23.21 -20.79
N GLN A 202 -8.17 22.82 -21.55
CA GLN A 202 -7.35 21.66 -21.23
C GLN A 202 -6.23 22.04 -20.28
N PHE A 203 -5.93 21.18 -19.31
CA PHE A 203 -4.80 21.34 -18.41
C PHE A 203 -4.12 20.00 -18.13
N THR A 204 -2.82 20.05 -17.92
CA THR A 204 -1.95 18.89 -17.71
C THR A 204 -1.20 18.95 -16.38
N SER A 205 -1.37 20.01 -15.58
CA SER A 205 -0.74 20.14 -14.26
C SER A 205 -1.49 19.34 -13.21
N SER A 206 -0.76 18.75 -12.27
CA SER A 206 -1.29 17.99 -11.12
C SER A 206 -2.05 18.86 -10.12
N THR A 207 -1.79 20.16 -10.13
CA THR A 207 -2.51 21.16 -9.33
C THR A 207 -2.92 22.33 -10.23
N ALA A 208 -4.08 22.91 -9.97
CA ALA A 208 -4.38 24.25 -10.44
C ALA A 208 -5.35 24.97 -9.52
N ASP A 209 -5.21 26.29 -9.50
CA ASP A 209 -6.21 27.23 -9.05
C ASP A 209 -6.47 28.18 -10.21
N SER A 210 -7.67 28.10 -10.78
CA SER A 210 -8.06 28.94 -11.90
C SER A 210 -9.36 29.65 -11.57
N THR A 211 -9.33 30.97 -11.71
CA THR A 211 -10.53 31.80 -11.65
C THR A 211 -10.85 32.25 -13.05
N TYR A 212 -12.05 31.92 -13.53
CA TYR A 212 -12.53 32.31 -14.83
C TYR A 212 -13.60 33.39 -14.69
N TYR A 213 -13.50 34.41 -15.53
CA TYR A 213 -14.52 35.44 -15.67
C TYR A 213 -15.19 35.29 -17.03
N GLY A 214 -16.51 35.17 -17.03
CA GLY A 214 -17.31 35.10 -18.24
C GLY A 214 -17.26 36.40 -19.04
N SER A 215 -17.89 36.40 -20.22
CA SER A 215 -18.05 37.62 -21.04
C SER A 215 -18.91 38.69 -20.36
N ASN A 216 -19.80 38.24 -19.46
CA ASN A 216 -20.55 39.10 -18.56
C ASN A 216 -19.81 39.17 -17.20
N PRO A 217 -19.53 40.37 -16.67
CA PRO A 217 -18.78 40.53 -15.41
C PRO A 217 -19.48 39.93 -14.19
N ASN A 218 -20.78 39.61 -14.29
CA ASN A 218 -21.53 38.93 -13.23
C ASN A 218 -21.33 37.40 -13.23
N TYR A 219 -20.67 36.85 -14.26
CA TYR A 219 -20.41 35.43 -14.40
C TYR A 219 -18.99 35.16 -13.95
N SER A 220 -18.85 34.44 -12.85
CA SER A 220 -17.54 34.00 -12.38
C SER A 220 -17.58 32.53 -12.02
N GLY A 221 -16.46 31.85 -12.24
CA GLY A 221 -16.26 30.49 -11.81
C GLY A 221 -14.88 30.34 -11.25
N ASN A 222 -14.76 29.51 -10.22
CA ASN A 222 -13.47 29.12 -9.70
C ASN A 222 -13.39 27.60 -9.69
N ILE A 223 -12.29 27.08 -10.23
CA ILE A 223 -11.96 25.68 -10.28
C ILE A 223 -10.61 25.54 -9.57
N GLN A 224 -10.60 24.73 -8.52
CA GLN A 224 -9.41 24.32 -7.80
C GLN A 224 -9.35 22.80 -7.80
N TYR A 225 -8.17 22.24 -8.04
CA TYR A 225 -7.96 20.81 -7.89
C TYR A 225 -6.52 20.50 -7.49
N ASP A 226 -6.38 19.38 -6.80
CA ASP A 226 -5.11 18.77 -6.42
C ASP A 226 -5.24 17.27 -6.64
N LEU A 227 -4.66 16.79 -7.75
CA LEU A 227 -4.69 15.37 -8.13
C LEU A 227 -3.89 14.51 -7.17
N ALA A 228 -2.81 15.03 -6.58
CA ALA A 228 -2.01 14.30 -5.60
C ALA A 228 -2.81 13.98 -4.33
N LEU A 229 -3.67 14.92 -3.92
CA LEU A 229 -4.61 14.73 -2.81
C LEU A 229 -5.94 14.09 -3.21
N GLY A 230 -6.20 13.94 -4.53
CA GLY A 230 -7.49 13.49 -5.04
C GLY A 230 -8.64 14.44 -4.69
N THR A 231 -8.38 15.73 -4.56
CA THR A 231 -9.39 16.73 -4.17
C THR A 231 -9.70 17.70 -5.29
N SER A 232 -10.95 18.15 -5.34
CA SER A 232 -11.32 19.24 -6.23
C SER A 232 -12.45 20.08 -5.65
N ARG A 233 -12.56 21.31 -6.17
CA ARG A 233 -13.58 22.28 -5.83
C ARG A 233 -13.98 23.03 -7.09
N VAL A 234 -15.27 23.08 -7.35
CA VAL A 234 -15.86 23.94 -8.37
C VAL A 234 -16.82 24.90 -7.70
N SER A 235 -16.78 26.16 -8.13
CA SER A 235 -17.77 27.14 -7.74
C SER A 235 -18.15 27.98 -8.94
N GLY A 236 -19.43 28.29 -9.05
CA GLY A 236 -19.97 29.13 -10.12
C GLY A 236 -20.94 30.13 -9.55
N ASP A 237 -20.83 31.38 -9.98
CA ASP A 237 -21.79 32.45 -9.76
C ASP A 237 -22.39 32.84 -11.12
N HIS A 238 -23.72 32.74 -11.23
CA HIS A 238 -24.51 33.02 -12.43
C HIS A 238 -24.17 32.20 -13.70
N GLY A 239 -23.40 31.11 -13.62
CA GLY A 239 -23.10 30.26 -14.78
C GLY A 239 -22.77 28.83 -14.41
N GLY A 240 -22.75 27.95 -15.42
CA GLY A 240 -22.29 26.57 -15.27
C GLY A 240 -20.77 26.49 -15.22
N THR A 241 -20.23 26.01 -14.11
CA THR A 241 -18.82 25.63 -13.97
C THR A 241 -18.74 24.12 -13.89
N GLY A 242 -17.88 23.51 -14.70
CA GLY A 242 -17.67 22.08 -14.78
C GLY A 242 -16.20 21.73 -14.75
N LEU A 243 -15.88 20.59 -14.15
CA LEU A 243 -14.56 20.01 -14.09
C LEU A 243 -14.69 18.53 -14.41
N THR A 244 -13.96 18.08 -15.43
CA THR A 244 -13.77 16.68 -15.78
C THR A 244 -12.29 16.36 -15.58
N LEU A 245 -11.99 15.60 -14.52
CA LEU A 245 -10.66 15.07 -14.28
C LEU A 245 -10.60 13.66 -14.84
N LEU A 246 -9.65 13.43 -15.75
CA LEU A 246 -9.33 12.12 -16.28
C LEU A 246 -7.93 11.77 -15.83
N ASP A 247 -7.81 10.84 -14.88
CA ASP A 247 -6.54 10.45 -14.31
C ASP A 247 -6.36 8.93 -14.41
N PRO A 248 -5.36 8.44 -15.15
CA PRO A 248 -5.00 7.04 -15.21
C PRO A 248 -4.25 6.59 -13.95
N PHE A 249 -4.72 5.50 -13.36
CA PHE A 249 -4.15 4.88 -12.17
C PHE A 249 -3.45 3.56 -12.51
N ALA A 250 -2.43 3.22 -11.74
CA ALA A 250 -1.72 1.94 -11.77
C ALA A 250 -1.62 1.33 -10.36
N LEU A 251 -1.60 0.00 -10.30
CA LEU A 251 -1.31 -0.75 -9.08
C LEU A 251 0.14 -1.22 -9.09
N ARG A 252 0.88 -0.96 -8.01
CA ARG A 252 2.22 -1.50 -7.75
C ARG A 252 2.26 -2.31 -6.47
N GLY A 253 3.31 -3.11 -6.30
CA GLY A 253 3.51 -3.99 -5.13
C GLY A 253 2.88 -5.37 -5.28
N MET A 254 2.50 -5.77 -6.50
CA MET A 254 1.95 -7.09 -6.84
C MET A 254 2.67 -7.66 -8.08
N ASP A 255 2.71 -8.98 -8.20
CA ASP A 255 3.19 -9.64 -9.42
C ASP A 255 2.39 -9.14 -10.64
N PRO A 256 3.06 -8.72 -11.73
CA PRO A 256 2.38 -8.31 -12.97
C PRO A 256 1.41 -9.38 -13.47
N GLY A 257 0.26 -8.96 -13.99
CA GLY A 257 -0.76 -9.92 -14.44
C GLY A 257 -1.71 -10.41 -13.33
N THR A 258 -1.48 -10.06 -12.06
CA THR A 258 -2.37 -10.45 -10.96
C THR A 258 -3.69 -9.67 -11.00
N PRO A 259 -4.86 -10.33 -11.13
CA PRO A 259 -6.16 -9.65 -11.14
C PRO A 259 -6.51 -9.10 -9.76
N MET A 260 -7.17 -7.95 -9.74
CA MET A 260 -7.60 -7.28 -8.51
C MET A 260 -8.98 -6.64 -8.68
N THR A 261 -9.74 -6.59 -7.59
CA THR A 261 -10.98 -5.82 -7.51
C THR A 261 -11.04 -5.03 -6.21
N PHE A 262 -11.39 -3.74 -6.32
CA PHE A 262 -11.50 -2.82 -5.18
C PHE A 262 -12.56 -1.75 -5.49
N GLU A 263 -12.85 -0.87 -4.54
CA GLU A 263 -13.80 0.23 -4.71
C GLU A 263 -13.06 1.57 -4.85
N ALA A 264 -13.40 2.33 -5.89
CA ALA A 264 -13.12 3.76 -5.95
C ALA A 264 -14.36 4.52 -5.46
N ARG A 265 -14.15 5.50 -4.58
CA ARG A 265 -15.20 6.25 -3.91
C ARG A 265 -14.96 7.74 -4.07
N LEU A 266 -15.94 8.45 -4.62
CA LEU A 266 -15.94 9.90 -4.70
C LEU A 266 -16.89 10.44 -3.65
N HIS A 267 -16.34 10.96 -2.57
CA HIS A 267 -17.11 11.75 -1.61
C HIS A 267 -17.38 13.11 -2.22
N PHE A 268 -18.63 13.56 -2.18
CA PHE A 268 -19.10 14.79 -2.82
C PHE A 268 -19.97 15.57 -1.84
N GLY A 269 -19.54 16.80 -1.56
CA GLY A 269 -20.30 17.80 -0.84
C GLY A 269 -20.64 18.96 -1.76
N ALA A 270 -21.90 19.38 -1.82
CA ALA A 270 -22.30 20.59 -2.51
C ALA A 270 -23.24 21.44 -1.67
N SER A 271 -23.15 22.75 -1.85
CA SER A 271 -24.08 23.70 -1.26
C SER A 271 -24.33 24.84 -2.23
N GLY A 272 -25.48 25.49 -2.10
CA GLY A 272 -25.76 26.67 -2.88
C GLY A 272 -26.97 27.42 -2.38
N GLN A 273 -27.13 28.60 -2.96
CA GLN A 273 -28.17 29.55 -2.61
C GLN A 273 -28.79 30.10 -3.89
N VAL A 274 -30.11 30.23 -3.87
CA VAL A 274 -30.89 30.85 -4.95
C VAL A 274 -31.37 32.21 -4.44
N ASN A 275 -31.00 33.31 -5.12
CA ASN A 275 -31.20 34.68 -4.63
C ASN A 275 -32.28 35.43 -5.42
N TYR A 276 -33.22 36.02 -4.69
CA TYR A 276 -34.52 36.47 -5.20
C TYR A 276 -34.47 37.73 -6.08
N LEU A 277 -34.60 37.57 -7.41
CA LEU A 277 -35.04 38.62 -8.34
C LEU A 277 -35.84 38.00 -9.51
N ALA A 278 -37.13 37.77 -9.27
CA ALA A 278 -38.22 37.78 -10.26
C ALA A 278 -38.11 37.03 -11.61
N PHE A 279 -37.45 35.87 -11.76
CA PHE A 279 -37.65 34.91 -12.87
C PHE A 279 -37.31 33.46 -12.44
N VAL A 280 -37.50 32.46 -13.31
CA VAL A 280 -37.14 31.04 -13.04
C VAL A 280 -35.67 30.97 -12.68
N GLN A 281 -35.37 30.57 -11.44
CA GLN A 281 -34.01 30.31 -11.01
C GLN A 281 -33.86 28.83 -10.68
N PHE A 282 -32.75 28.27 -11.12
CA PHE A 282 -32.37 26.92 -10.75
C PHE A 282 -30.92 26.90 -10.34
N ALA A 283 -30.62 26.04 -9.37
CA ALA A 283 -29.27 25.64 -9.07
C ALA A 283 -29.17 24.14 -9.32
N SER A 284 -28.13 23.74 -10.05
CA SER A 284 -27.89 22.35 -10.37
C SER A 284 -26.47 21.98 -10.03
N TYR A 285 -26.32 20.73 -9.60
CA TYR A 285 -25.03 20.11 -9.41
C TYR A 285 -25.11 18.67 -9.84
N GLU A 286 -24.00 18.22 -10.42
CA GLU A 286 -23.83 16.87 -10.91
C GLU A 286 -22.44 16.41 -10.53
N ALA A 287 -22.37 15.25 -9.88
CA ALA A 287 -21.14 14.52 -9.64
C ALA A 287 -21.26 13.16 -10.30
N SER A 288 -20.21 12.74 -10.99
CA SER A 288 -20.11 11.44 -11.65
C SER A 288 -18.74 10.84 -11.40
N LEU A 289 -18.72 9.54 -11.13
CA LEU A 289 -17.51 8.73 -11.01
C LEU A 289 -17.60 7.58 -12.02
N ARG A 290 -16.59 7.44 -12.86
CA ARG A 290 -16.54 6.43 -13.93
C ARG A 290 -15.16 5.80 -14.00
N THR A 291 -15.15 4.56 -14.47
CA THR A 291 -13.97 3.78 -14.85
C THR A 291 -14.28 3.11 -16.19
N ASP A 292 -13.25 2.80 -16.98
CA ASP A 292 -13.40 2.30 -18.34
C ASP A 292 -14.48 1.21 -18.50
N GLY A 293 -15.36 1.42 -19.47
CA GLY A 293 -16.40 0.45 -19.85
C GLY A 293 -17.51 0.22 -18.81
N MET A 294 -17.48 0.87 -17.65
CA MET A 294 -18.48 0.69 -16.60
C MET A 294 -19.54 1.80 -16.55
N PRO A 295 -20.77 1.47 -16.11
CA PRO A 295 -21.79 2.48 -15.87
C PRO A 295 -21.30 3.48 -14.82
N ALA A 296 -21.54 4.76 -15.09
CA ALA A 296 -21.21 5.84 -14.17
C ALA A 296 -22.03 5.70 -12.88
N ALA A 297 -21.38 5.85 -11.72
CA ALA A 297 -22.10 6.22 -10.52
C ALA A 297 -22.35 7.73 -10.59
N VAL A 298 -23.62 8.15 -10.61
CA VAL A 298 -24.02 9.55 -10.79
C VAL A 298 -24.89 10.00 -9.64
N SER A 299 -24.59 11.17 -9.08
CA SER A 299 -25.50 11.92 -8.22
C SER A 299 -25.78 13.26 -8.89
N ARG A 300 -27.05 13.47 -9.20
CA ARG A 300 -27.53 14.70 -9.83
C ARG A 300 -28.69 15.24 -9.02
N GLN A 301 -28.64 16.52 -8.71
CA GLN A 301 -29.77 17.21 -8.12
C GLN A 301 -29.95 18.55 -8.82
N ILE A 302 -31.17 18.74 -9.29
CA ILE A 302 -31.65 19.97 -9.90
C ILE A 302 -32.69 20.53 -8.95
N ILE A 303 -32.50 21.76 -8.52
CA ILE A 303 -33.48 22.46 -7.70
C ILE A 303 -34.08 23.54 -8.59
N ASP A 304 -35.25 23.22 -9.15
CA ASP A 304 -36.11 24.19 -9.81
C ASP A 304 -36.96 24.86 -8.74
N TYR A 305 -36.85 26.18 -8.61
CA TYR A 305 -37.60 26.87 -7.56
C TYR A 305 -38.24 28.17 -8.02
N TYR A 306 -39.49 28.34 -7.57
CA TYR A 306 -40.27 29.56 -7.68
C TYR A 306 -40.58 30.04 -6.25
N GLY A 307 -39.87 31.05 -5.74
CA GLY A 307 -40.16 31.63 -4.41
C GLY A 307 -38.96 32.19 -3.65
N TRP A 308 -39.12 32.31 -2.33
CA TRP A 308 -38.15 32.86 -1.37
C TRP A 308 -36.78 32.16 -1.36
N PRO A 309 -35.70 32.85 -0.94
CA PRO A 309 -34.37 32.26 -0.87
C PRO A 309 -34.38 30.91 -0.14
N ARG A 310 -33.72 29.93 -0.74
CA ARG A 310 -33.46 28.63 -0.10
C ARG A 310 -32.00 28.28 -0.25
N GLU A 311 -31.45 27.83 0.87
CA GLU A 311 -30.19 27.11 0.90
C GLU A 311 -30.48 25.63 0.64
N PHE A 312 -29.55 24.98 -0.04
CA PHE A 312 -29.54 23.54 -0.17
C PHE A 312 -28.13 23.02 0.08
N SER A 313 -28.07 21.78 0.56
CA SER A 313 -26.82 21.06 0.73
C SER A 313 -27.02 19.60 0.35
N VAL A 314 -26.01 19.03 -0.29
CA VAL A 314 -25.90 17.59 -0.53
C VAL A 314 -24.58 17.10 -0.01
N ASP A 315 -24.63 15.94 0.63
CA ASP A 315 -23.48 15.17 1.03
C ASP A 315 -23.76 13.72 0.58
N SER A 316 -22.95 13.21 -0.33
CA SER A 316 -23.12 11.91 -0.95
C SER A 316 -21.79 11.25 -1.23
N THR A 317 -21.80 9.92 -1.36
CA THR A 317 -20.62 9.15 -1.77
C THR A 317 -20.99 8.28 -2.96
N LEU A 318 -20.34 8.53 -4.09
CA LEU A 318 -20.42 7.69 -5.28
C LEU A 318 -19.40 6.57 -5.17
N THR A 319 -19.78 5.35 -5.55
CA THR A 319 -18.88 4.19 -5.52
C THR A 319 -18.93 3.47 -6.86
N VAL A 320 -17.76 3.17 -7.41
CA VAL A 320 -17.60 2.24 -8.52
C VAL A 320 -16.67 1.11 -8.08
N VAL A 321 -17.02 -0.11 -8.48
CA VAL A 321 -16.10 -1.25 -8.37
C VAL A 321 -15.10 -1.11 -9.50
N VAL A 322 -13.82 -1.26 -9.22
CA VAL A 322 -12.75 -1.27 -10.22
C VAL A 322 -12.21 -2.69 -10.28
N SER A 323 -12.24 -3.29 -11.48
CA SER A 323 -11.61 -4.59 -11.75
C SER A 323 -10.49 -4.39 -12.76
N THR A 324 -9.26 -4.69 -12.35
CA THR A 324 -8.06 -4.46 -13.14
C THR A 324 -7.02 -5.56 -12.89
N THR A 325 -5.86 -5.45 -13.52
CA THR A 325 -4.74 -6.36 -13.39
C THR A 325 -3.48 -5.56 -13.06
N SER A 326 -2.68 -6.03 -12.10
CA SER A 326 -1.39 -5.39 -11.77
C SER A 326 -0.52 -5.19 -13.02
N GLY A 327 0.11 -4.03 -13.13
CA GLY A 327 0.91 -3.63 -14.30
C GLY A 327 0.11 -3.04 -15.46
N ARG A 328 -1.24 -3.06 -15.42
CA ARG A 328 -2.08 -2.31 -16.37
C ARG A 328 -2.60 -1.05 -15.72
N THR A 329 -2.67 0.04 -16.49
CA THR A 329 -3.37 1.24 -16.03
C THR A 329 -4.86 1.15 -16.30
N PHE A 330 -5.61 1.96 -15.59
CA PHE A 330 -7.05 2.13 -15.78
C PHE A 330 -7.43 3.57 -15.49
N PRO A 331 -8.27 4.22 -16.31
CA PRO A 331 -8.67 5.59 -16.07
C PRO A 331 -9.76 5.66 -15.00
N ILE A 332 -9.66 6.69 -14.16
CA ILE A 332 -10.78 7.17 -13.35
C ILE A 332 -11.16 8.54 -13.88
N GLU A 333 -12.41 8.66 -14.31
CA GLU A 333 -13.02 9.93 -14.69
C GLU A 333 -13.90 10.42 -13.55
N THR A 334 -13.62 11.63 -13.06
CA THR A 334 -14.51 12.34 -12.15
C THR A 334 -15.06 13.57 -12.84
N ILE A 335 -16.38 13.71 -12.85
CA ILE A 335 -17.05 14.88 -13.43
C ILE A 335 -17.79 15.57 -12.30
N ILE A 336 -17.55 16.87 -12.14
CA ILE A 336 -18.23 17.69 -11.15
C ILE A 336 -18.65 18.96 -11.85
N SER A 337 -19.93 19.26 -11.81
CA SER A 337 -20.44 20.54 -12.27
C SER A 337 -21.32 21.17 -11.22
N GLY A 338 -21.27 22.49 -11.15
CA GLY A 338 -22.09 23.32 -10.30
C GLY A 338 -22.43 24.60 -11.06
N GLY A 339 -23.69 24.99 -11.02
CA GLY A 339 -24.11 26.23 -11.65
C GLY A 339 -25.43 26.73 -11.11
N GLY A 340 -25.56 28.05 -11.08
CA GLY A 340 -26.81 28.75 -10.86
C GLY A 340 -27.21 29.46 -12.14
N ALA A 341 -28.50 29.46 -12.46
CA ALA A 341 -29.07 30.29 -13.51
C ALA A 341 -30.02 31.33 -12.89
N GLY A 342 -29.97 32.55 -13.43
CA GLY A 342 -30.85 33.65 -13.07
C GLY A 342 -30.11 34.95 -12.80
N GLU A 343 -30.72 36.07 -13.17
CA GLU A 343 -30.27 37.40 -12.74
C GLU A 343 -30.56 37.53 -11.24
N GLY A 344 -29.55 37.46 -10.36
CA GLY A 344 -29.79 37.67 -8.93
C GLY A 344 -28.82 37.05 -7.91
N GLY A 345 -27.80 36.29 -8.30
CA GLY A 345 -26.78 35.79 -7.34
C GLY A 345 -26.89 34.31 -7.00
N SER A 346 -27.33 33.44 -7.93
CA SER A 346 -27.33 32.01 -7.68
C SER A 346 -25.91 31.47 -7.72
N ALA A 347 -25.42 31.02 -6.56
CA ALA A 347 -24.09 30.45 -6.42
C ALA A 347 -24.20 28.98 -5.97
N ALA A 348 -23.35 28.14 -6.57
CA ALA A 348 -23.18 26.75 -6.14
C ALA A 348 -21.69 26.47 -5.94
N VAL A 349 -21.37 25.74 -4.88
CA VAL A 349 -20.04 25.23 -4.58
C VAL A 349 -20.14 23.71 -4.46
N GLY A 350 -19.32 22.99 -5.21
CA GLY A 350 -19.11 21.55 -5.09
C GLY A 350 -17.68 21.26 -4.68
N THR A 351 -17.48 20.29 -3.79
CA THR A 351 -16.18 19.76 -3.39
C THR A 351 -16.19 18.26 -3.50
N THR A 352 -15.06 17.66 -3.89
CA THR A 352 -14.90 16.22 -3.91
C THR A 352 -13.61 15.74 -3.29
N THR A 353 -13.64 14.49 -2.82
CA THR A 353 -12.47 13.74 -2.39
C THR A 353 -12.54 12.31 -2.93
N LEU A 354 -11.54 11.92 -3.72
CA LEU A 354 -11.38 10.57 -4.22
C LEU A 354 -10.70 9.70 -3.15
N SER A 355 -11.26 8.52 -2.93
CA SER A 355 -10.73 7.55 -1.98
C SER A 355 -10.91 6.13 -2.49
N PHE A 356 -10.16 5.20 -1.90
CA PHE A 356 -10.09 3.81 -2.33
C PHE A 356 -10.27 2.88 -1.13
N ARG A 357 -11.03 1.80 -1.32
CA ARG A 357 -11.31 0.76 -0.31
C ARG A 357 -11.14 -0.63 -0.91
N GLY A 358 -10.69 -1.59 -0.09
CA GLY A 358 -10.52 -2.97 -0.53
C GLY A 358 -9.21 -3.22 -1.27
N LEU A 359 -8.28 -2.26 -1.25
CA LEU A 359 -6.92 -2.52 -1.69
C LEU A 359 -6.23 -3.48 -0.72
N LEU A 360 -5.48 -4.46 -1.24
CA LEU A 360 -4.70 -5.37 -0.40
C LEU A 360 -3.52 -4.61 0.25
N PRO A 361 -3.15 -4.99 1.47
CA PRO A 361 -1.84 -4.76 2.08
C PRO A 361 -0.64 -4.64 1.13
N GLY A 362 0.15 -3.57 1.29
CA GLY A 362 1.41 -3.37 0.57
C GLY A 362 1.28 -2.96 -0.90
N ILE A 363 0.05 -2.81 -1.40
CA ILE A 363 -0.19 -2.21 -2.72
C ILE A 363 -0.02 -0.70 -2.62
N LEU A 364 0.75 -0.17 -3.57
CA LEU A 364 0.83 1.23 -3.89
C LEU A 364 -0.10 1.53 -5.07
N LEU A 365 -1.10 2.37 -4.85
CA LEU A 365 -1.92 2.93 -5.92
C LEU A 365 -1.34 4.29 -6.32
N GLU A 366 -0.97 4.44 -7.58
CA GLU A 366 -0.42 5.68 -8.11
C GLU A 366 -1.24 6.16 -9.31
N SER A 367 -1.25 7.47 -9.56
CA SER A 367 -1.77 8.04 -10.80
C SER A 367 -0.71 8.83 -11.54
N CYS A 368 -0.92 9.02 -12.84
CA CYS A 368 -0.02 9.85 -13.62
C CYS A 368 -0.09 11.31 -13.14
N GLY A 369 -1.26 11.76 -12.65
CA GLY A 369 -1.46 13.08 -12.03
C GLY A 369 -0.75 13.28 -10.69
N GLY A 370 -0.02 12.28 -10.19
CA GLY A 370 0.75 12.34 -8.95
C GLY A 370 -0.02 11.90 -7.70
N PHE A 371 -1.21 11.32 -7.85
CA PHE A 371 -1.87 10.66 -6.73
C PHE A 371 -1.02 9.49 -6.26
N GLU A 372 -0.78 9.40 -4.96
CA GLU A 372 -0.05 8.27 -4.37
C GLU A 372 -0.75 7.83 -3.09
N LYS A 373 -1.16 6.56 -3.03
CA LYS A 373 -1.73 5.94 -1.84
C LYS A 373 -1.15 4.56 -1.63
N ALA A 374 -0.19 4.47 -0.72
CA ALA A 374 0.20 3.19 -0.15
C ALA A 374 -0.92 2.68 0.76
N THR A 375 -1.34 1.44 0.54
CA THR A 375 -2.03 0.72 1.61
C THR A 375 -1.03 0.47 2.73
N PRO A 376 -1.41 0.70 3.99
CA PRO A 376 -0.55 0.31 5.09
C PRO A 376 -0.23 -1.17 4.94
N VAL A 377 1.05 -1.53 4.83
CA VAL A 377 1.49 -2.91 5.02
C VAL A 377 1.04 -3.25 6.45
N PRO A 378 0.15 -4.22 6.67
CA PRO A 378 -0.18 -4.68 8.00
C PRO A 378 1.13 -5.10 8.61
N VAL A 379 1.57 -4.33 9.61
CA VAL A 379 2.60 -4.81 10.51
C VAL A 379 1.95 -6.02 11.15
N GLU A 380 2.47 -7.21 10.83
CA GLU A 380 2.05 -8.43 11.49
C GLU A 380 2.12 -8.18 12.99
N LEU A 381 1.06 -8.58 13.71
CA LEU A 381 0.96 -8.32 15.14
C LEU A 381 2.19 -8.92 15.84
N ALA A 382 3.15 -8.07 16.23
CA ALA A 382 4.47 -8.48 16.65
C ALA A 382 4.83 -7.86 17.99
N VAL A 383 5.59 -8.59 18.80
CA VAL A 383 6.16 -8.02 20.03
C VAL A 383 7.19 -6.97 19.66
N ILE A 384 6.97 -5.74 20.12
CA ILE A 384 7.92 -4.63 19.98
C ILE A 384 8.72 -4.40 21.26
N SER A 385 8.23 -4.90 22.41
CA SER A 385 8.94 -4.85 23.68
C SER A 385 8.51 -6.00 24.58
N ALA A 386 9.47 -6.64 25.23
CA ALA A 386 9.24 -7.63 26.27
C ALA A 386 10.35 -7.48 27.30
N ALA A 387 10.00 -7.19 28.54
CA ALA A 387 10.97 -6.94 29.61
C ALA A 387 10.42 -7.37 30.97
N VAL A 388 11.32 -7.70 31.90
CA VAL A 388 10.95 -7.92 33.30
C VAL A 388 11.28 -6.67 34.11
N VAL A 389 10.27 -6.01 34.65
CA VAL A 389 10.39 -4.79 35.44
C VAL A 389 9.88 -5.05 36.85
N SER A 390 10.79 -4.98 37.83
CA SER A 390 10.47 -5.21 39.25
C SER A 390 9.79 -6.57 39.52
N GLY A 391 10.22 -7.62 38.82
CA GLY A 391 9.68 -8.98 38.97
C GLY A 391 8.33 -9.22 38.29
N ARG A 392 7.92 -8.33 37.36
CA ARG A 392 6.71 -8.45 36.54
C ARG A 392 7.12 -8.45 35.08
N ALA A 393 6.49 -9.27 34.25
CA ALA A 393 6.75 -9.23 32.81
C ALA A 393 5.86 -8.16 32.17
N LEU A 394 6.46 -7.22 31.44
CA LEU A 394 5.79 -6.20 30.67
C LEU A 394 6.01 -6.52 29.19
N LEU A 395 4.91 -6.78 28.49
CA LEU A 395 4.90 -7.08 27.07
C LEU A 395 4.12 -6.02 26.30
N THR A 396 4.66 -5.59 25.16
CA THR A 396 4.03 -4.67 24.23
C THR A 396 4.07 -5.23 22.82
N TRP A 397 2.90 -5.34 22.20
CA TRP A 397 2.74 -5.68 20.79
C TRP A 397 2.32 -4.45 20.00
N ALA A 398 2.72 -4.38 18.74
CA ALA A 398 2.17 -3.43 17.77
C ALA A 398 1.47 -4.19 16.64
N GLY A 399 0.35 -3.66 16.17
CA GLY A 399 -0.38 -4.23 15.04
C GLY A 399 -1.54 -3.33 14.60
N PRO A 400 -2.43 -3.82 13.72
CA PRO A 400 -3.39 -2.99 12.99
C PRO A 400 -4.57 -2.44 13.82
N GLY A 401 -4.43 -2.26 15.15
CA GLY A 401 -5.46 -1.63 15.99
C GLY A 401 -6.84 -2.30 15.89
N LEU A 402 -6.88 -3.63 16.01
CA LEU A 402 -8.10 -4.42 15.89
C LEU A 402 -9.08 -4.05 16.99
N ILE A 403 -10.33 -3.82 16.61
CA ILE A 403 -11.40 -3.44 17.55
C ILE A 403 -11.72 -4.61 18.50
N GLU A 404 -11.43 -5.84 18.07
CA GLU A 404 -11.65 -7.02 18.90
C GLU A 404 -10.56 -7.19 19.96
N PRO A 405 -10.96 -7.55 21.20
CA PRO A 405 -10.00 -7.90 22.23
C PRO A 405 -9.18 -9.14 21.87
N LEU A 406 -7.90 -9.14 22.24
CA LEU A 406 -7.03 -10.29 22.11
C LEU A 406 -6.78 -10.93 23.48
N PHE A 407 -6.60 -12.24 23.50
CA PHE A 407 -6.23 -12.99 24.70
C PHE A 407 -4.72 -13.17 24.76
N VAL A 408 -4.16 -13.04 25.95
CA VAL A 408 -2.74 -13.32 26.21
C VAL A 408 -2.66 -14.73 26.77
N ASP A 409 -1.97 -15.62 26.04
CA ASP A 409 -1.64 -16.95 26.54
C ASP A 409 -0.19 -16.97 27.04
N ARG A 410 0.06 -17.72 28.11
CA ARG A 410 1.38 -17.95 28.72
C ARG A 410 1.65 -19.44 28.90
N ARG A 411 2.91 -19.85 28.79
CA ARG A 411 3.38 -21.16 29.28
C ARG A 411 4.79 -21.06 29.87
N THR A 412 5.19 -22.07 30.64
CA THR A 412 6.60 -22.32 30.96
C THR A 412 7.20 -23.27 29.91
N VAL A 413 8.46 -23.67 30.08
CA VAL A 413 9.08 -24.73 29.27
C VAL A 413 8.34 -26.08 29.39
N ARG A 414 7.69 -26.34 30.53
CA ARG A 414 7.08 -27.64 30.85
C ARG A 414 5.56 -27.66 30.81
N ASP A 415 4.93 -26.49 30.94
CA ASP A 415 3.48 -26.39 31.01
C ASP A 415 2.83 -26.22 29.62
N GLU A 416 1.55 -26.58 29.55
CA GLU A 416 0.68 -26.21 28.43
C GLU A 416 0.33 -24.71 28.46
N TRP A 417 -0.09 -24.18 27.31
CA TRP A 417 -0.57 -22.81 27.17
C TRP A 417 -1.81 -22.56 28.02
N LYS A 418 -1.79 -21.49 28.83
CA LYS A 418 -2.91 -21.03 29.63
C LYS A 418 -3.18 -19.56 29.33
N THR A 419 -4.46 -19.19 29.22
CA THR A 419 -4.84 -17.79 29.09
C THR A 419 -4.64 -17.07 30.42
N VAL A 420 -3.82 -16.03 30.42
CA VAL A 420 -3.47 -15.23 31.61
C VAL A 420 -4.07 -13.84 31.59
N GLY A 421 -4.58 -13.38 30.45
CA GLY A 421 -5.19 -12.06 30.37
C GLY A 421 -5.84 -11.74 29.04
N ARG A 422 -6.31 -10.50 28.95
CA ARG A 422 -6.94 -9.92 27.77
C ARG A 422 -6.41 -8.51 27.57
N VAL A 423 -6.16 -8.14 26.32
CA VAL A 423 -5.65 -6.81 25.92
C VAL A 423 -6.50 -6.24 24.79
N SER A 424 -6.54 -4.91 24.74
CA SER A 424 -7.13 -4.12 23.66
C SER A 424 -6.11 -3.09 23.20
N PRO A 425 -6.16 -2.64 21.93
CA PRO A 425 -5.22 -1.65 21.45
C PRO A 425 -5.47 -0.30 22.14
N ASP A 426 -4.40 0.45 22.41
CA ASP A 426 -4.48 1.86 22.76
C ASP A 426 -4.70 2.75 21.53
N ALA A 427 -4.69 4.08 21.71
CA ALA A 427 -4.88 5.04 20.63
C ALA A 427 -3.79 4.97 19.54
N ASP A 428 -2.63 4.39 19.86
CA ASP A 428 -1.50 4.20 18.95
C ASP A 428 -1.48 2.78 18.33
N GLY A 429 -2.51 1.96 18.58
CA GLY A 429 -2.59 0.60 18.07
C GLY A 429 -1.68 -0.40 18.80
N ARG A 430 -1.22 -0.08 20.01
CA ARG A 430 -0.37 -0.96 20.83
C ARG A 430 -1.20 -1.75 21.83
N TYR A 431 -0.78 -2.98 22.08
CA TYR A 431 -1.37 -3.86 23.08
C TYR A 431 -0.36 -3.99 24.22
N VAL A 432 -0.72 -3.57 25.43
CA VAL A 432 0.16 -3.63 26.59
C VAL A 432 -0.39 -4.65 27.59
N PHE A 433 0.44 -5.60 27.99
CA PHE A 433 0.12 -6.59 29.02
C PHE A 433 1.16 -6.59 30.12
N GLU A 434 0.69 -6.63 31.37
CA GLU A 434 1.52 -6.81 32.55
C GLU A 434 1.16 -8.14 33.21
N ASP A 435 2.17 -8.97 33.45
CA ASP A 435 2.04 -10.25 34.11
C ASP A 435 2.78 -10.23 35.45
N ASP A 436 2.03 -10.20 36.55
CA ASP A 436 2.52 -10.17 37.92
C ASP A 436 2.67 -11.55 38.58
N ASP A 437 2.19 -12.60 37.89
CA ASP A 437 2.16 -14.00 38.35
C ASP A 437 3.37 -14.80 37.83
N VAL A 438 4.47 -14.11 37.52
CA VAL A 438 5.74 -14.74 37.13
C VAL A 438 6.63 -15.01 38.34
N MET A 439 7.30 -16.16 38.35
CA MET A 439 8.27 -16.53 39.38
C MET A 439 9.71 -16.27 38.90
N GLY A 440 10.55 -15.76 39.80
CA GLY A 440 11.97 -15.58 39.50
C GLY A 440 12.69 -16.93 39.39
N GLY A 441 13.59 -17.04 38.42
CA GLY A 441 14.34 -18.25 38.08
C GLY A 441 13.69 -19.12 37.01
N GLU A 442 12.51 -18.73 36.51
CA GLU A 442 11.76 -19.46 35.49
C GLU A 442 11.77 -18.72 34.13
N SER A 443 11.60 -19.48 33.05
CA SER A 443 11.44 -18.95 31.69
C SER A 443 10.01 -19.16 31.21
N TYR A 444 9.41 -18.08 30.72
CA TYR A 444 8.03 -18.06 30.28
C TYR A 444 7.94 -17.64 28.82
N ALA A 445 6.97 -18.19 28.10
CA ALA A 445 6.60 -17.78 26.76
C ALA A 445 5.22 -17.13 26.78
N TRP A 446 5.04 -16.05 26.01
CA TRP A 446 3.75 -15.41 25.78
C TRP A 446 3.42 -15.34 24.29
N ARG A 447 2.13 -15.31 23.97
CA ARG A 447 1.61 -15.00 22.64
C ARG A 447 0.23 -14.35 22.74
N LEU A 448 -0.17 -13.62 21.70
CA LEU A 448 -1.54 -13.16 21.54
C LEU A 448 -2.35 -14.14 20.71
N ARG A 449 -3.63 -14.30 21.08
CA ARG A 449 -4.60 -15.14 20.39
C ARG A 449 -5.91 -14.36 20.19
N GLY A 450 -6.40 -14.34 18.96
CA GLY A 450 -7.71 -13.82 18.54
C GLY A 450 -8.49 -14.86 17.74
N ALA A 451 -9.62 -14.48 17.14
CA ALA A 451 -10.47 -15.40 16.37
C ALA A 451 -9.74 -16.02 15.16
N SER A 452 -8.92 -15.23 14.48
CA SER A 452 -8.13 -15.63 13.30
C SER A 452 -6.64 -15.31 13.43
N ILE A 453 -6.19 -14.97 14.64
CA ILE A 453 -4.85 -14.46 14.90
C ILE A 453 -4.18 -15.30 15.97
N LEU A 454 -2.94 -15.69 15.72
CA LEU A 454 -2.06 -16.31 16.69
C LEU A 454 -0.65 -15.80 16.43
N THR A 455 -0.07 -15.05 17.37
CA THR A 455 1.29 -14.53 17.19
C THR A 455 2.33 -15.62 17.43
N THR A 456 3.56 -15.37 16.98
CA THR A 456 4.72 -16.12 17.44
C THR A 456 4.89 -15.99 18.95
N GLU A 457 5.55 -16.98 19.55
CA GLU A 457 5.86 -16.96 20.97
C GLU A 457 7.05 -16.03 21.27
N THR A 458 6.98 -15.34 22.41
CA THR A 458 8.07 -14.52 22.93
C THR A 458 8.48 -15.05 24.29
N TRP A 459 9.75 -15.41 24.41
CA TRP A 459 10.33 -15.93 25.65
C TRP A 459 10.97 -14.82 26.48
N LEU A 460 10.72 -14.81 27.79
CA LEU A 460 11.49 -14.02 28.77
C LEU A 460 11.98 -14.93 29.89
N GLU A 461 13.22 -14.73 30.29
CA GLU A 461 13.77 -15.26 31.53
C GLU A 461 13.50 -14.25 32.65
N VAL A 462 12.89 -14.72 33.74
CA VAL A 462 12.58 -13.87 34.88
C VAL A 462 13.71 -14.03 35.90
N PRO A 463 14.58 -13.03 36.12
CA PRO A 463 15.69 -13.18 37.04
C PRO A 463 15.19 -13.43 38.47
N VAL A 464 15.91 -14.25 39.23
CA VAL A 464 15.67 -14.41 40.68
C VAL A 464 15.99 -13.07 41.35
N ALA A 465 14.95 -12.28 41.64
CA ALA A 465 15.12 -11.04 42.39
C ALA A 465 15.62 -11.41 43.80
N ARG A 466 16.90 -11.16 44.07
CA ARG A 466 17.43 -11.19 45.44
C ARG A 466 16.79 -10.01 46.17
N SER A 467 15.70 -10.26 46.88
CA SER A 467 15.11 -9.24 47.73
C SER A 467 16.08 -8.93 48.85
N SER A 468 16.45 -7.66 49.04
CA SER A 468 17.23 -7.25 50.22
C SER A 468 16.35 -7.03 51.46
N LYS A 469 15.02 -7.14 51.31
CA LYS A 469 14.04 -6.90 52.38
C LYS A 469 12.97 -7.99 52.40
N LEU A 470 12.50 -8.33 53.61
CA LEU A 470 11.34 -9.19 53.76
C LEU A 470 10.09 -8.48 53.23
N SER A 471 9.39 -9.08 52.28
CA SER A 471 8.10 -8.58 51.79
C SER A 471 7.08 -9.70 51.69
N LEU A 472 5.80 -9.36 51.80
CA LEU A 472 4.71 -10.30 51.89
C LEU A 472 3.49 -9.73 51.17
N SER A 473 2.89 -10.54 50.30
CA SER A 473 1.51 -10.38 49.85
C SER A 473 0.75 -11.68 50.12
N ALA A 474 -0.57 -11.60 50.25
CA ALA A 474 -1.40 -12.77 50.53
C ALA A 474 -2.76 -12.65 49.85
N ARG A 475 -3.29 -13.78 49.38
CA ARG A 475 -4.63 -13.91 48.80
C ARG A 475 -5.34 -15.15 49.36
N TRP A 476 -6.66 -15.12 49.34
CA TRP A 476 -7.48 -16.30 49.57
C TRP A 476 -7.37 -17.20 48.33
N ASP A 477 -7.16 -18.49 48.53
CA ASP A 477 -7.05 -19.42 47.41
C ASP A 477 -8.41 -19.60 46.71
N ALA A 478 -8.38 -19.97 45.43
CA ALA A 478 -9.61 -20.17 44.67
C ALA A 478 -10.43 -21.37 45.17
N SER A 479 -9.84 -22.27 45.95
CA SER A 479 -10.52 -23.42 46.53
C SER A 479 -11.33 -23.08 47.78
N GLY A 480 -11.11 -21.89 48.35
CA GLY A 480 -11.79 -21.42 49.55
C GLY A 480 -11.33 -22.12 50.83
N ARG A 481 -10.10 -22.65 50.87
CA ARG A 481 -9.59 -23.48 51.98
C ARG A 481 -8.27 -23.01 52.56
N ALA A 482 -7.54 -22.16 51.87
CA ALA A 482 -6.21 -21.76 52.31
C ALA A 482 -5.86 -20.31 51.95
N VAL A 483 -4.92 -19.74 52.70
CA VAL A 483 -4.30 -18.46 52.35
C VAL A 483 -3.00 -18.74 51.60
N LEU A 484 -2.90 -18.27 50.35
CA LEU A 484 -1.67 -18.31 49.56
C LEU A 484 -0.89 -17.02 49.82
N ALA A 485 0.29 -17.15 50.42
CA ALA A 485 1.18 -16.05 50.73
C ALA A 485 2.40 -16.06 49.80
N ARG A 486 2.64 -14.98 49.08
CA ARG A 486 3.87 -14.78 48.30
C ARG A 486 4.85 -13.98 49.14
N VAL A 487 5.98 -14.59 49.47
CA VAL A 487 6.99 -14.02 50.39
C VAL A 487 8.30 -13.83 49.66
N ALA A 488 8.90 -12.65 49.78
CA ALA A 488 10.28 -12.41 49.35
C ALA A 488 11.23 -12.48 50.55
N TRP A 489 12.02 -13.55 50.61
CA TRP A 489 12.97 -13.84 51.68
C TRP A 489 14.31 -13.15 51.45
N PRO A 490 14.79 -12.31 52.38
CA PRO A 490 16.08 -11.66 52.25
C PRO A 490 17.29 -12.58 52.50
N ALA A 491 17.08 -13.68 53.20
CA ALA A 491 18.14 -14.62 53.59
C ALA A 491 17.60 -16.05 53.73
N THR A 492 18.52 -16.99 53.91
CA THR A 492 18.19 -18.35 54.36
C THR A 492 18.00 -18.39 55.88
N GLY A 493 17.31 -19.41 56.37
CA GLY A 493 17.11 -19.66 57.80
C GLY A 493 15.65 -19.74 58.23
N PRO A 494 15.40 -19.86 59.55
CA PRO A 494 14.06 -20.06 60.08
C PRO A 494 13.18 -18.85 59.86
N ALA A 495 11.95 -19.11 59.42
CA ALA A 495 10.92 -18.11 59.22
C ALA A 495 9.59 -18.55 59.85
N ASP A 496 8.78 -17.57 60.20
CA ASP A 496 7.45 -17.76 60.78
C ASP A 496 6.40 -17.08 59.92
N LEU A 497 5.37 -17.82 59.53
CA LEU A 497 4.19 -17.32 58.84
C LEU A 497 2.97 -17.53 59.72
N SER A 498 2.26 -16.45 60.06
CA SER A 498 1.10 -16.52 60.94
C SER A 498 -0.08 -15.74 60.38
N LEU A 499 -1.27 -16.30 60.51
CA LEU A 499 -2.54 -15.68 60.17
C LEU A 499 -3.22 -15.18 61.43
N HIS A 500 -3.66 -13.92 61.44
CA HIS A 500 -4.31 -13.26 62.56
C HIS A 500 -5.67 -12.72 62.12
N ASP A 501 -6.66 -12.76 62.99
CA ASP A 501 -7.92 -12.04 62.76
C ASP A 501 -7.77 -10.54 63.08
N VAL A 502 -8.83 -9.75 62.84
CA VAL A 502 -8.82 -8.29 63.10
C VAL A 502 -8.58 -7.91 64.57
N THR A 503 -8.79 -8.84 65.50
CA THR A 503 -8.54 -8.61 66.94
C THR A 503 -7.08 -8.90 67.32
N GLY A 504 -6.28 -9.40 66.39
CA GLY A 504 -4.91 -9.84 66.63
C GLY A 504 -4.80 -11.23 67.24
N ARG A 505 -5.91 -12.00 67.28
CA ARG A 505 -5.88 -13.41 67.72
C ARG A 505 -5.24 -14.24 66.62
N LEU A 506 -4.27 -15.08 67.01
CA LEU A 506 -3.60 -16.03 66.12
C LEU A 506 -4.58 -17.12 65.71
N VAL A 507 -4.79 -17.25 64.40
CA VAL A 507 -5.71 -18.21 63.78
C VAL A 507 -4.96 -19.44 63.29
N ALA A 508 -3.87 -19.24 62.56
CA ALA A 508 -3.04 -20.32 62.02
C ALA A 508 -1.57 -19.90 62.05
N ARG A 509 -0.66 -20.88 62.13
CA ARG A 509 0.79 -20.66 62.17
C ARG A 509 1.53 -21.76 61.44
N ARG A 510 2.55 -21.38 60.66
CA ARG A 510 3.44 -22.27 59.94
C ARG A 510 4.88 -21.82 60.13
N GLU A 511 5.70 -22.70 60.69
CA GLU A 511 7.14 -22.52 60.77
C GLU A 511 7.79 -23.08 59.51
N LEU A 512 8.79 -22.37 58.98
CA LEU A 512 9.43 -22.66 57.70
C LEU A 512 10.94 -22.65 57.86
N ALA A 513 11.62 -23.59 57.21
CA ALA A 513 13.05 -23.50 56.94
C ALA A 513 13.22 -22.94 55.52
N VAL A 514 13.79 -21.73 55.40
CA VAL A 514 14.01 -21.09 54.10
C VAL A 514 15.41 -21.45 53.60
N ASP A 515 15.48 -22.27 52.56
CA ASP A 515 16.74 -22.81 52.04
C ASP A 515 17.46 -21.85 51.08
N ALA A 516 16.76 -20.88 50.51
CA ALA A 516 17.32 -19.87 49.61
C ALA A 516 16.66 -18.49 49.81
N ALA A 517 17.44 -17.42 49.69
CA ALA A 517 16.88 -16.07 49.52
C ALA A 517 16.19 -15.97 48.15
N GLY A 518 15.05 -15.29 48.08
CA GLY A 518 14.24 -15.21 46.87
C GLY A 518 12.75 -15.15 47.15
N VAL A 519 11.92 -15.26 46.12
CA VAL A 519 10.46 -15.24 46.25
C VAL A 519 9.93 -16.67 46.26
N ALA A 520 9.05 -16.99 47.22
CA ALA A 520 8.36 -18.28 47.28
C ALA A 520 6.88 -18.08 47.59
N GLU A 521 6.03 -18.94 47.05
CA GLU A 521 4.64 -19.05 47.47
C GLU A 521 4.53 -20.10 48.58
N VAL A 522 3.85 -19.74 49.67
CA VAL A 522 3.64 -20.57 50.84
C VAL A 522 2.17 -20.60 51.17
N THR A 523 1.61 -21.79 51.24
CA THR A 523 0.24 -22.02 51.69
C THR A 523 0.18 -22.00 53.21
N ILE A 524 -0.72 -21.22 53.79
CA ILE A 524 -1.10 -21.35 55.20
C ILE A 524 -2.41 -22.11 55.21
N ASP A 525 -2.33 -23.39 55.58
CA ASP A 525 -3.52 -24.22 55.75
C ASP A 525 -4.38 -23.60 56.85
N SER A 526 -5.64 -23.34 56.54
CA SER A 526 -6.56 -22.85 57.54
C SER A 526 -7.11 -24.01 58.37
N PRO A 527 -7.18 -23.89 59.71
CA PRO A 527 -8.08 -24.75 60.47
C PRO A 527 -9.53 -24.49 60.00
N ASN A 528 -10.28 -25.58 59.76
CA ASN A 528 -11.69 -25.68 59.35
C ASN A 528 -12.50 -24.37 59.27
N ASP A 529 -12.95 -24.02 58.06
CA ASP A 529 -13.88 -22.94 57.69
C ASP A 529 -13.60 -21.58 58.34
N LEU A 530 -12.70 -20.79 57.74
CA LEU A 530 -12.53 -19.39 58.14
C LEU A 530 -13.82 -18.63 57.86
N PRO A 531 -14.43 -17.99 58.87
CA PRO A 531 -15.53 -17.09 58.61
C PRO A 531 -15.12 -16.02 57.61
N SER A 532 -16.04 -15.67 56.70
CA SER A 532 -15.90 -14.50 55.83
C SER A 532 -15.48 -13.28 56.64
N GLY A 533 -14.41 -12.58 56.21
CA GLY A 533 -13.84 -11.50 56.99
C GLY A 533 -12.46 -11.04 56.52
N ILE A 534 -11.90 -10.08 57.26
CA ILE A 534 -10.55 -9.57 57.02
C ILE A 534 -9.58 -10.27 57.97
N TYR A 535 -8.48 -10.76 57.43
CA TYR A 535 -7.38 -11.35 58.19
C TYR A 535 -6.06 -10.69 57.81
N PHE A 536 -5.06 -10.86 58.68
CA PHE A 536 -3.72 -10.35 58.47
C PHE A 536 -2.71 -11.50 58.49
N VAL A 537 -2.01 -11.69 57.38
CA VAL A 537 -0.84 -12.56 57.34
C VAL A 537 0.36 -11.76 57.81
N ARG A 538 1.15 -12.37 58.69
CA ARG A 538 2.40 -11.83 59.21
C ARG A 538 3.53 -12.80 58.93
N CYS A 539 4.63 -12.29 58.42
CA CYS A 539 5.85 -13.03 58.16
C CYS A 539 7.00 -12.47 58.99
N ARG A 540 7.81 -13.34 59.60
CA ARG A 540 9.03 -12.96 60.33
C ARG A 540 10.22 -13.82 59.92
N GLN A 541 11.37 -13.18 59.71
CA GLN A 541 12.63 -13.87 59.43
C GLN A 541 13.82 -13.01 59.88
N GLY A 542 14.75 -13.57 60.66
CA GLY A 542 16.01 -12.89 61.00
C GLY A 542 15.85 -11.50 61.64
N GLY A 543 14.77 -11.27 62.40
CA GLY A 543 14.44 -9.97 63.00
C GLY A 543 13.60 -9.02 62.13
N SER A 544 13.40 -9.33 60.85
CA SER A 544 12.49 -8.59 59.96
C SER A 544 11.04 -9.05 60.14
N ASP A 545 10.09 -8.15 59.83
CA ASP A 545 8.63 -8.37 59.91
C ASP A 545 7.95 -7.81 58.65
N ALA A 546 7.03 -8.56 58.06
CA ALA A 546 6.19 -8.09 56.96
C ALA A 546 4.73 -8.51 57.21
N ARG A 547 3.78 -7.71 56.72
CA ARG A 547 2.34 -7.96 56.91
C ARG A 547 1.56 -7.75 55.61
N ALA A 548 0.56 -8.58 55.38
CA ALA A 548 -0.38 -8.44 54.28
C ALA A 548 -1.82 -8.65 54.79
N ARG A 549 -2.75 -7.91 54.20
CA ARG A 549 -4.19 -8.09 54.45
C ARG A 549 -4.72 -9.12 53.47
N VAL A 550 -5.55 -10.04 53.94
CA VAL A 550 -6.31 -10.98 53.10
C VAL A 550 -7.79 -10.86 53.42
N VAL A 551 -8.64 -10.96 52.39
CA VAL A 551 -10.09 -10.98 52.53
C VAL A 551 -10.54 -12.40 52.24
N VAL A 552 -11.23 -13.01 53.20
CA VAL A 552 -11.86 -14.32 53.07
C VAL A 552 -13.33 -14.07 52.75
N VAL A 553 -13.81 -14.73 51.70
CA VAL A 553 -15.22 -14.72 51.29
C VAL A 553 -15.62 -16.18 51.08
N ASP A 554 -16.73 -16.57 51.67
CA ASP A 554 -17.40 -17.87 51.49
C ASP A 554 -18.37 -17.80 50.31
#